data_AF-A0A951M633-F1
#
_entry.id   AF-A0A951M633-F1
#
_cell.length_a   1.000
_cell.length_b   1.000
_cell.length_c   1.000
_cell.angle_alpha   90.00
_cell.angle_beta   90.00
_cell.angle_gamma   90.00
#
_symmetry.space_group_name_H-M   'P 1'
#
loop_
_entity.id
_entity.type
_entity.pdbx_description
1 polymer ?
#
loop_
_entity_poly.entity_id
_entity_poly.type
_entity_poly.pdbx_seq_one_letter_code
_entity_poly.pdbx_strand_id
1 'polypeptide(L)'
;MLLNGGSLEGKRYLGPQTVAYMTTDQLGSQVHPGPYYLPGPGYGFGLGVAVRLTRGGSAANGEPGDWYWGGAGGTYFWVDPKNDMFTIFMMQSPKQRIHYRSLLRNMVYAAIEK
;
A
#
# COMPACT_ATOMS: atom_id res chain seq x y z
N MET A 1 7.52 6.27 10.57
CA MET A 1 6.57 7.33 10.99
C MET A 1 5.12 6.87 10.87
N LEU A 2 4.61 6.62 9.65
CA LEU A 2 3.20 6.21 9.48
C LEU A 2 2.91 4.82 10.04
N LEU A 3 3.80 3.83 9.83
CA LEU A 3 3.71 2.51 10.48
C LEU A 3 3.59 2.63 12.01
N ASN A 4 4.35 3.55 12.62
CA ASN A 4 4.35 3.84 14.06
C ASN A 4 3.18 4.74 14.50
N GLY A 5 2.05 4.70 13.79
CA GLY A 5 0.85 5.48 14.15
C GLY A 5 1.08 7.00 14.18
N GLY A 6 1.92 7.53 13.29
CA GLY A 6 2.09 8.98 13.12
C GLY A 6 3.21 9.61 13.96
N SER A 7 4.12 8.80 14.49
CA SER A 7 5.24 9.25 15.31
C SER A 7 6.59 8.73 14.82
N LEU A 8 7.66 9.48 15.07
CA LEU A 8 9.03 9.07 14.78
C LEU A 8 9.97 9.85 15.71
N GLU A 9 10.99 9.17 16.27
CA GLU A 9 12.05 9.80 17.09
C GLU A 9 11.50 10.68 18.22
N GLY A 10 10.50 10.17 18.96
CA GLY A 10 9.89 10.89 20.08
C GLY A 10 8.97 12.06 19.69
N LYS A 11 8.85 12.40 18.40
CA LYS A 11 7.97 13.45 17.89
C LYS A 11 6.69 12.87 17.29
N ARG A 12 5.54 13.47 17.64
CA ARG A 12 4.23 13.17 17.05
C ARG A 12 3.91 14.14 15.92
N TYR A 13 3.58 13.61 14.74
CA TYR A 13 3.17 14.36 13.57
C TYR A 13 1.67 14.21 13.31
N LEU A 14 1.14 12.99 13.53
CA LEU A 14 -0.27 12.66 13.42
C LEU A 14 -0.71 11.82 14.62
N GLY A 15 -1.99 11.91 14.98
CA GLY A 15 -2.60 10.98 15.92
C GLY A 15 -2.70 9.58 15.30
N PRO A 16 -2.58 8.49 16.10
CA PRO A 16 -2.70 7.14 15.56
C PRO A 16 -4.07 6.89 14.92
N GLN A 17 -5.13 7.48 15.48
CA GLN A 17 -6.48 7.43 14.90
C GLN A 17 -6.57 8.16 13.55
N THR A 18 -5.82 9.26 13.38
CA THR A 18 -5.75 9.96 12.10
C THR A 18 -5.08 9.09 11.04
N VAL A 19 -3.98 8.40 11.39
CA VAL A 19 -3.32 7.47 10.46
C VAL A 19 -4.27 6.34 10.08
N ALA A 20 -4.92 5.70 11.06
CA ALA A 20 -5.88 4.63 10.80
C ALA A 20 -7.03 5.09 9.89
N TYR A 21 -7.56 6.30 10.12
CA TYR A 21 -8.60 6.90 9.28
C TYR A 21 -8.10 7.13 7.84
N MET A 22 -6.90 7.70 7.68
CA MET A 22 -6.30 7.94 6.37
C MET A 22 -6.09 6.65 5.57
N THR A 23 -5.77 5.54 6.25
CA THR A 23 -5.45 4.25 5.62
C THR A 23 -6.61 3.26 5.62
N THR A 24 -7.84 3.74 5.83
CA THR A 24 -9.08 2.98 5.63
C THR A 24 -9.64 3.28 4.24
N ASP A 25 -10.39 2.35 3.64
CA ASP A 25 -11.09 2.63 2.39
C ASP A 25 -12.17 3.70 2.59
N GLN A 26 -12.07 4.77 1.79
CA GLN A 26 -12.96 5.93 1.82
C GLN A 26 -13.94 5.93 0.64
N LEU A 27 -13.81 4.99 -0.29
CA LEU A 27 -14.66 4.92 -1.48
C LEU A 27 -16.01 4.24 -1.18
N GLY A 28 -16.01 3.23 -0.31
CA GLY A 28 -17.19 2.43 -0.01
C GLY A 28 -17.77 1.77 -1.27
N SER A 29 -19.06 1.44 -1.24
CA SER A 29 -19.74 0.77 -2.35
C SER A 29 -20.16 1.69 -3.50
N GLN A 30 -19.95 3.00 -3.37
CA GLN A 30 -20.44 4.01 -4.33
C GLN A 30 -19.53 4.14 -5.56
N VAL A 31 -18.25 3.75 -5.43
CA VAL A 31 -17.28 3.81 -6.52
C VAL A 31 -17.05 2.41 -7.04
N HIS A 32 -17.48 2.15 -8.27
CA HIS A 32 -17.28 0.87 -8.93
C HIS A 32 -15.97 0.87 -9.73
N PRO A 33 -15.08 -0.12 -9.54
CA PRO A 33 -13.85 -0.23 -10.32
C PRO A 33 -14.14 -0.32 -11.83
N GLY A 34 -13.59 0.63 -12.60
CA GLY A 34 -13.60 0.64 -14.06
C GLY A 34 -12.21 0.44 -14.67
N PRO A 35 -12.07 0.60 -16.00
CA PRO A 35 -10.80 0.38 -16.72
C PRO A 35 -9.62 1.24 -16.21
N TYR A 36 -9.92 2.40 -15.63
CA TYR A 36 -8.93 3.33 -15.09
C TYR A 36 -8.78 3.27 -13.57
N TYR A 37 -9.35 2.24 -12.92
CA TYR A 37 -9.23 2.04 -11.49
C TYR A 37 -7.83 1.53 -11.15
N LEU A 38 -6.89 2.47 -10.98
CA LEU A 38 -5.46 2.21 -10.80
C LEU A 38 -5.09 1.35 -9.59
N PRO A 39 -5.80 1.38 -8.44
CA PRO A 39 -5.52 0.45 -7.35
C PRO A 39 -5.67 -1.02 -7.77
N GLY A 40 -6.52 -1.28 -8.76
CA GLY A 40 -6.79 -2.61 -9.28
C GLY A 40 -7.68 -3.45 -8.37
N PRO A 41 -7.92 -4.72 -8.73
CA PRO A 41 -8.83 -5.59 -8.02
C PRO A 41 -8.37 -5.87 -6.59
N GLY A 42 -9.33 -5.92 -5.65
CA GLY A 42 -9.06 -6.19 -4.23
C GLY A 42 -8.59 -4.99 -3.41
N TYR A 43 -8.50 -3.80 -4.01
CA TYR A 43 -8.15 -2.55 -3.32
C TYR A 43 -9.30 -1.54 -3.34
N GLY A 44 -9.46 -0.86 -2.21
CA GLY A 44 -10.16 0.43 -2.09
C GLY A 44 -9.16 1.58 -2.20
N PHE A 45 -9.58 2.78 -1.80
CA PHE A 45 -8.69 3.94 -1.73
C PHE A 45 -8.97 4.78 -0.49
N GLY A 46 -7.93 5.03 0.28
CA GLY A 46 -7.96 5.89 1.45
C GLY A 46 -7.61 7.34 1.11
N LEU A 47 -7.19 8.09 2.12
CA LEU A 47 -6.74 9.48 1.95
C LEU A 47 -5.28 9.50 1.44
N GLY A 48 -5.12 9.23 0.15
CA GLY A 48 -3.85 9.33 -0.59
C GLY A 48 -3.15 8.00 -0.89
N VAL A 49 -3.76 6.86 -0.54
CA VAL A 49 -3.17 5.52 -0.71
C VAL A 49 -4.22 4.50 -1.14
N ALA A 50 -3.81 3.50 -1.92
CA ALA A 50 -4.61 2.31 -2.16
C ALA A 50 -4.59 1.42 -0.92
N VAL A 51 -5.76 0.92 -0.50
CA VAL A 51 -5.92 0.11 0.73
C VAL A 51 -6.41 -1.28 0.37
N ARG A 52 -5.71 -2.33 0.80
CA ARG A 52 -6.08 -3.72 0.47
C ARG A 52 -7.29 -4.15 1.27
N LEU A 53 -8.36 -4.55 0.58
CA LEU A 53 -9.62 -4.99 1.20
C LEU A 53 -9.65 -6.49 1.45
N THR A 54 -9.02 -7.27 0.58
CA THR A 54 -9.13 -8.74 0.61
C THR A 54 -7.77 -9.40 0.39
N ARG A 55 -7.64 -10.64 0.86
CA ARG A 55 -6.39 -11.40 0.72
C ARG A 55 -6.14 -11.81 -0.74
N GLY A 56 -7.19 -12.19 -1.46
CA GLY A 56 -7.14 -12.55 -2.89
C GLY A 56 -7.41 -11.38 -3.83
N GLY A 57 -7.55 -11.67 -5.13
CA GLY A 57 -7.95 -10.70 -6.16
C GLY A 57 -6.83 -9.83 -6.72
N SER A 58 -5.88 -9.41 -5.90
CA SER A 58 -4.69 -8.68 -6.38
C SER A 58 -3.70 -9.60 -7.08
N ALA A 59 -3.00 -9.08 -8.11
CA ALA A 59 -1.88 -9.74 -8.78
C ALA A 59 -0.58 -9.78 -7.94
N ALA A 60 -0.57 -9.22 -6.74
CA ALA A 60 0.58 -9.25 -5.83
C ALA A 60 0.19 -9.68 -4.40
N ASN A 61 1.14 -10.28 -3.68
CA ASN A 61 1.00 -10.71 -2.30
C ASN A 61 0.80 -9.52 -1.34
N GLY A 62 0.15 -9.79 -0.21
CA GLY A 62 -0.13 -8.82 0.82
C GLY A 62 -1.28 -9.22 1.74
N GLU A 63 -1.46 -8.45 2.80
CA GLU A 63 -2.46 -8.69 3.84
C GLU A 63 -3.57 -7.63 3.77
N PRO A 64 -4.84 -7.99 4.02
CA PRO A 64 -5.90 -7.00 4.18
C PRO A 64 -5.52 -5.92 5.20
N GLY A 65 -5.72 -4.66 4.85
CA GLY A 65 -5.30 -3.49 5.64
C GLY A 65 -3.91 -2.96 5.30
N ASP A 66 -3.12 -3.67 4.48
CA ASP A 66 -1.92 -3.08 3.89
C ASP A 66 -2.30 -1.93 2.93
N TRP A 67 -1.39 -0.98 2.75
CA TRP A 67 -1.65 0.19 1.91
C TRP A 67 -0.41 0.63 1.14
N TYR A 68 -0.61 1.17 -0.06
CA TYR A 68 0.48 1.46 -0.99
C TYR A 68 0.19 2.64 -1.91
N TRP A 69 1.24 3.20 -2.50
CA TRP A 69 1.14 3.97 -3.74
C TRP A 69 2.44 3.89 -4.55
N GLY A 70 2.45 4.50 -5.73
CA GLY A 70 3.65 4.53 -6.57
C GLY A 70 3.74 5.76 -7.47
N GLY A 71 4.96 6.14 -7.86
CA GLY A 71 5.23 7.29 -8.72
C GLY A 71 5.40 6.94 -10.21
N ALA A 72 5.20 7.89 -11.11
CA ALA A 72 5.32 7.64 -12.55
C ALA A 72 6.72 7.15 -13.00
N GLY A 73 7.78 7.62 -12.32
CA GLY A 73 9.18 7.18 -12.54
C GLY A 73 9.46 5.72 -12.17
N GLY A 74 8.55 5.09 -11.42
CA GLY A 74 8.63 3.68 -11.04
C GLY A 74 8.81 3.45 -9.53
N THR A 75 9.11 4.50 -8.76
CA THR A 75 9.14 4.45 -7.28
C THR A 75 7.87 3.82 -6.71
N TYR A 76 8.01 3.08 -5.63
CA TYR A 76 6.91 2.33 -5.03
C TYR A 76 7.14 2.19 -3.54
N PHE A 77 6.08 2.24 -2.76
CA PHE A 77 6.16 1.92 -1.35
C PHE A 77 4.89 1.20 -0.92
N TRP A 78 4.98 0.41 0.13
CA TRP A 78 3.81 -0.06 0.85
C TRP A 78 4.12 -0.19 2.34
N VAL A 79 3.06 -0.24 3.13
CA VAL A 79 3.10 -0.47 4.56
C VAL A 79 2.11 -1.57 4.90
N ASP A 80 2.57 -2.52 5.68
CA ASP A 80 1.79 -3.63 6.21
C ASP A 80 1.88 -3.60 7.74
N PRO A 81 0.90 -2.95 8.41
CA PRO A 81 0.86 -2.89 9.86
C PRO A 81 0.73 -4.27 10.53
N LYS A 82 0.17 -5.27 9.83
CA LYS A 82 -0.05 -6.61 10.39
C LYS A 82 1.26 -7.39 10.52
N ASN A 83 2.21 -7.13 9.64
CA ASN A 83 3.56 -7.70 9.69
C ASN A 83 4.61 -6.72 10.25
N ASP A 84 4.19 -5.61 10.87
CA ASP A 84 5.06 -4.52 11.35
C ASP A 84 6.14 -4.12 10.33
N MET A 85 5.73 -3.96 9.07
CA MET A 85 6.66 -3.81 7.93
C MET A 85 6.29 -2.61 7.06
N PHE A 86 7.31 -1.95 6.53
CA PHE A 86 7.17 -1.10 5.37
C PHE A 86 8.30 -1.36 4.39
N THR A 87 8.08 -1.03 3.12
CA THR A 87 9.11 -1.14 2.09
C THR A 87 9.09 0.09 1.21
N ILE A 88 10.28 0.57 0.87
CA ILE A 88 10.50 1.64 -0.09
C ILE A 88 11.35 1.08 -1.22
N PHE A 89 10.88 1.24 -2.45
CA PHE A 89 11.57 0.86 -3.66
C PHE A 89 11.72 2.06 -4.58
N MET A 90 12.95 2.29 -5.03
CA MET A 90 13.28 3.39 -5.90
C MET A 90 13.83 2.87 -7.23
N MET A 91 13.26 3.37 -8.31
CA MET A 91 13.73 3.12 -9.67
C MET A 91 13.35 4.32 -10.55
N GLN A 92 14.04 4.45 -11.68
CA GLN A 92 13.80 5.48 -12.69
C GLN A 92 13.55 4.81 -14.05
N SER A 93 12.50 3.99 -14.14
CA SER A 93 12.08 3.37 -15.40
C SER A 93 10.56 3.30 -15.48
N PRO A 94 9.91 4.33 -16.06
CA PRO A 94 8.47 4.36 -16.26
C PRO A 94 7.94 3.13 -16.99
N LYS A 95 8.66 2.63 -18.02
CA LYS A 95 8.22 1.50 -18.85
C LYS A 95 8.10 0.20 -18.06
N GLN A 96 8.97 -0.02 -17.08
CA GLN A 96 9.07 -1.29 -16.36
C GLN A 96 8.39 -1.28 -14.98
N ARG A 97 7.75 -0.16 -14.60
CA ARG A 97 7.22 0.05 -13.25
C ARG A 97 6.22 -1.01 -12.79
N ILE A 98 5.31 -1.46 -13.66
CA ILE A 98 4.26 -2.41 -13.25
C ILE A 98 4.87 -3.79 -12.96
N HIS A 99 5.76 -4.26 -13.82
CA HIS A 99 6.43 -5.54 -13.66
C HIS A 99 7.24 -5.62 -12.36
N TYR A 100 8.16 -4.68 -12.15
CA TYR A 100 9.05 -4.74 -10.98
C TYR A 100 8.35 -4.50 -9.65
N ARG A 101 7.26 -3.71 -9.61
CA ARG A 101 6.49 -3.51 -8.38
C ARG A 101 5.87 -4.81 -7.87
N SER A 102 5.19 -5.54 -8.75
CA SER A 102 4.56 -6.81 -8.40
C SER A 102 5.61 -7.87 -8.08
N LEU A 103 6.68 -7.94 -8.89
CA LEU A 103 7.77 -8.89 -8.65
C LEU A 103 8.43 -8.66 -7.29
N LEU A 104 8.84 -7.43 -7.00
CA LEU A 104 9.47 -7.09 -5.72
C LEU A 104 8.55 -7.43 -4.56
N ARG A 105 7.29 -7.01 -4.62
CA ARG A 105 6.33 -7.25 -3.55
C ARG A 105 6.17 -8.75 -3.28
N ASN A 106 6.03 -9.55 -4.33
CA ASN A 106 5.93 -11.01 -4.20
C ASN A 106 7.17 -11.62 -3.58
N MET A 107 8.37 -11.17 -3.98
CA MET A 107 9.63 -11.65 -3.40
C MET A 107 9.77 -11.29 -1.92
N VAL A 108 9.42 -10.05 -1.53
CA VAL A 108 9.48 -9.63 -0.13
C VAL A 108 8.56 -10.49 0.73
N TYR A 109 7.29 -10.64 0.33
CA TYR A 109 6.35 -11.47 1.10
C TYR A 109 6.73 -12.96 1.13
N ALA A 110 7.37 -13.47 0.08
CA ALA A 110 7.86 -14.85 0.06
C ALA A 110 9.04 -15.08 1.01
N ALA A 111 9.76 -14.02 1.40
CA ALA A 111 10.91 -14.09 2.29
C ALA A 111 10.57 -13.84 3.76
N ILE A 112 9.31 -13.54 4.10
CA ILE A 112 8.89 -13.35 5.50
C ILE A 112 8.72 -14.72 6.15
N GLU A 113 9.58 -15.00 7.14
CA GLU A 113 9.42 -16.12 8.08
C GLU A 113 8.68 -15.62 9.33
N LYS A 114 7.83 -16.48 9.92
CA LYS A 114 7.08 -16.18 11.14
C LYS A 114 7.63 -16.92 12.34
#